data_AF-A0A6M0AAX2-F1
#
_entry.id   AF-A0A6M0AAX2-F1
#
_cell.length_a   1.000
_cell.length_b   1.000
_cell.length_c   1.000
_cell.angle_alpha   90.00
_cell.angle_beta   90.00
_cell.angle_gamma   90.00
#
_symmetry.space_group_name_H-M   'P 1'
#
loop_
_entity.id
_entity.type
_entity.pdbx_description
1 polymer ?
#
loop_
_entity_poly.entity_id
_entity_poly.type
_entity_poly.pdbx_seq_one_letter_code
_entity_poly.pdbx_strand_id
1 'polypeptide(L)' 'HESFEILKQTSKELQRLRWSKQDGVKYLQQVYGKISRQFLTPEELLDFLKRLQSFPTPNHDNMEETVF' A
#
# COMPACT_ATOMS: atom_id res chain seq x y z
N HIS A 1 -7.46 16.26 10.23
CA HIS A 1 -8.50 15.21 10.19
C HIS A 1 -8.29 14.29 8.99
N GLU A 2 -7.88 14.82 7.83
CA GLU A 2 -7.66 14.05 6.59
C GLU A 2 -6.63 12.91 6.68
N SER A 3 -5.54 13.09 7.44
CA SER A 3 -4.49 12.06 7.57
C SER A 3 -5.00 10.75 8.19
N PHE A 4 -6.01 10.81 9.05
CA PHE A 4 -6.56 9.62 9.72
C PHE A 4 -7.36 8.74 8.76
N GLU A 5 -8.18 9.35 7.90
CA GLU A 5 -8.96 8.62 6.89
C GLU A 5 -8.05 7.93 5.87
N ILE A 6 -6.97 8.60 5.44
CA ILE A 6 -6.01 8.02 4.51
C ILE A 6 -5.27 6.83 5.16
N LEU A 7 -4.88 6.93 6.43
CA LEU A 7 -4.25 5.82 7.17
C LEU A 7 -5.18 4.61 7.30
N LYS A 8 -6.47 4.86 7.52
CA LYS A 8 -7.51 3.83 7.59
C LYS A 8 -7.67 3.11 6.25
N GLN A 9 -7.80 3.87 5.16
CA GLN A 9 -7.90 3.29 3.82
C GLN A 9 -6.62 2.53 3.43
N THR A 10 -5.45 3.11 3.68
CA THR A 10 -4.15 2.48 3.46
C THR A 10 -4.06 1.13 4.17
N SER A 11 -4.53 1.04 5.42
CA SER A 11 -4.53 -0.22 6.16
C SER A 11 -5.44 -1.27 5.53
N LYS A 12 -6.60 -0.86 5.00
CA LYS A 12 -7.50 -1.73 4.24
C LYS A 12 -6.85 -2.23 2.95
N GLU A 13 -6.17 -1.37 2.19
CA GLU A 13 -5.44 -1.77 0.97
C GLU A 13 -4.27 -2.71 1.29
N LEU A 14 -3.54 -2.48 2.37
CA LEU A 14 -2.47 -3.39 2.79
C LEU A 14 -2.99 -4.77 3.16
N GLN A 15 -4.14 -4.85 3.84
CA GLN A 15 -4.83 -6.12 4.07
C GLN A 15 -5.25 -6.79 2.76
N ARG A 16 -5.75 -6.01 1.80
CA ARG A 16 -6.11 -6.45 0.44
C ARG A 16 -4.91 -7.06 -0.28
N LEU A 17 -3.75 -6.43 -0.18
CA LEU A 17 -2.49 -6.89 -0.78
C LEU A 17 -1.78 -7.97 0.03
N ARG A 18 -2.33 -8.39 1.17
CA ARG A 18 -1.68 -9.31 2.13
C ARG A 18 -0.33 -8.79 2.64
N TRP A 19 -0.09 -7.48 2.60
CA TRP A 19 1.15 -6.88 3.10
C TRP A 19 1.16 -6.90 4.62
N SER A 20 2.21 -7.47 5.19
CA SER A 20 2.45 -7.41 6.63
C SER A 20 2.87 -6.00 7.04
N LYS A 21 2.84 -5.72 8.35
CA LYS A 21 3.38 -4.46 8.89
C LYS A 21 4.83 -4.25 8.45
N GLN A 22 5.64 -5.31 8.37
CA GLN A 22 7.03 -5.25 7.94
C GLN A 22 7.15 -4.90 6.45
N ASP A 23 6.31 -5.45 5.59
CA ASP A 23 6.30 -5.11 4.15
C ASP A 23 5.92 -3.66 3.94
N GLY A 24 4.93 -3.17 4.69
CA GLY A 24 4.59 -1.76 4.70
C GLY A 24 5.77 -0.88 5.13
N VAL A 25 6.49 -1.24 6.20
CA VAL A 25 7.68 -0.48 6.66
C VAL A 25 8.80 -0.51 5.62
N LYS A 26 9.11 -1.68 5.05
CA LYS A 26 10.12 -1.83 4.00
C LYS A 26 9.79 -0.96 2.79
N TYR A 27 8.54 -0.99 2.35
CA TYR A 27 8.09 -0.15 1.25
C TYR A 27 8.24 1.34 1.56
N LEU A 28 7.87 1.76 2.77
CA LEU A 28 7.99 3.16 3.19
C LEU A 28 9.45 3.60 3.26
N GLN A 29 10.36 2.72 3.68
CA GLN A 29 11.79 3.01 3.66
C GLN A 29 12.33 3.07 2.22
N GLN A 30 11.87 2.19 1.33
CA GLN A 30 12.35 2.15 -0.04
C GLN A 30 11.83 3.31 -0.90
N VAL A 31 10.57 3.73 -0.71
CA VAL A 31 9.92 4.76 -1.53
C VAL A 31 10.07 6.15 -0.93
N TYR A 32 9.91 6.29 0.39
CA TYR A 32 9.93 7.58 1.08
C TYR A 32 11.14 7.77 2.00
N GLY A 33 11.94 6.73 2.24
CA GLY A 33 13.03 6.79 3.23
C GLY A 33 12.53 6.81 4.68
N LYS A 34 11.27 6.45 4.94
CA LYS A 34 10.63 6.56 6.27
C LYS A 34 10.31 5.20 6.87
N ILE A 35 10.49 5.07 8.19
CA ILE A 35 10.21 3.84 8.94
C ILE A 35 8.74 3.70 9.38
N SER A 36 7.93 4.76 9.29
CA SER A 36 6.54 4.72 9.75
C SER A 36 5.67 5.74 9.04
N ARG A 37 4.39 5.37 8.84
CA ARG A 37 3.37 6.22 8.20
C ARG A 37 3.07 7.50 8.98
N GLN A 38 3.41 7.53 10.26
CA GLN A 38 3.28 8.71 11.11
C GLN A 38 4.29 9.82 10.75
N PHE A 39 5.38 9.47 10.05
CA PHE A 39 6.37 10.43 9.56
C PHE A 39 6.10 10.88 8.11
N LEU A 40 5.01 10.40 7.50
CA LEU A 40 4.63 10.81 6.16
C LEU A 40 3.81 12.09 6.22
N THR A 41 4.02 12.96 5.24
CA THR A 41 3.14 14.09 5.00
C THR A 41 1.79 13.62 4.44
N PRO A 42 0.73 14.46 4.51
CA PRO A 42 -0.57 14.11 3.91
C PRO A 42 -0.49 13.80 2.41
N GLU A 43 0.41 14.48 1.69
CA GLU A 43 0.67 14.25 0.27
C GLU A 43 1.32 12.89 0.02
N GLU A 44 2.34 12.53 0.81
CA GLU A 44 2.99 11.21 0.73
C GLU A 44 2.01 10.08 1.10
N LEU A 45 1.12 10.31 2.07
CA LEU A 45 0.06 9.37 2.43
C LEU A 45 -0.93 9.15 1.27
N LEU A 46 -1.33 10.21 0.58
CA LEU A 46 -2.20 10.13 -0.60
C LEU A 46 -1.50 9.39 -1.74
N ASP A 47 -0.24 9.70 -2.02
CA ASP A 47 0.56 9.00 -3.02
C ASP A 47 0.71 7.52 -2.66
N PHE A 48 1.00 7.21 -1.39
CA PHE A 48 1.11 5.84 -0.90
C PHE A 48 -0.20 5.07 -1.10
N LEU A 49 -1.34 5.68 -0.77
CA LEU A 49 -2.65 5.08 -1.00
C LEU A 49 -2.90 4.80 -2.48
N LYS A 50 -2.61 5.75 -3.38
CA LYS A 50 -2.77 5.57 -4.83
C LYS A 50 -1.89 4.43 -5.36
N ARG A 51 -0.65 4.31 -4.87
CA ARG A 51 0.25 3.21 -5.22
C ARG A 51 -0.32 1.87 -4.78
N LEU A 52 -0.80 1.77 -3.54
CA LEU A 52 -1.44 0.55 -3.02
C LEU A 52 -2.67 0.15 -3.83
N GLN A 53 -3.50 1.10 -4.23
CA GLN A 53 -4.66 0.83 -5.07
C GLN A 53 -4.28 0.32 -6.46
N SER A 54 -3.15 0.79 -6.99
CA SER A 54 -2.62 0.40 -8.31
C SER A 54 -1.93 -0.98 -8.30
N PHE A 55 -1.51 -1.49 -7.15
CA PHE A 55 -0.94 -2.83 -7.09
C PHE A 55 -2.03 -3.89 -7.38
N PRO A 56 -1.76 -4.83 -8.29
CA PRO A 56 -2.65 -5.97 -8.47
C PRO A 56 -2.69 -6.73 -7.15
N THR A 57 -3.89 -6.96 -6.62
CA THR A 57 -4.04 -7.87 -5.50
C THR A 57 -3.50 -9.22 -5.93
N PRO A 58 -2.61 -9.86 -5.14
CA PRO A 58 -2.28 -11.26 -5.33
C PRO A 58 -3.49 -12.10 -4.87
N ASN A 59 -4.63 -11.88 -5.51
CA ASN A 59 -5.73 -12.81 -5.52
C ASN A 59 -5.42 -13.77 -6.66
N HIS A 60 -5.47 -15.04 -6.30
CA HIS A 60 -5.27 -16.22 -7.12
C HIS A 60 -6.17 -16.22 -8.37
N ASP A 61 -5.82 -15.42 -9.39
CA ASP A 61 -6.51 -15.34 -10.69
C ASP A 61 -5.50 -14.99 -11.80
N ASN A 62 -4.30 -15.58 -11.73
CA ASN A 62 -3.31 -15.57 -12.81
C ASN A 62 -2.90 -17.01 -13.16
N MET A 63 -3.82 -17.97 -13.04
CA MET A 63 -3.66 -19.31 -13.62
C MET A 63 -4.46 -19.51 -14.92
N GLU A 64 -5.05 -18.47 -15.52
CA GLU A 64 -5.72 -18.59 -16.82
C GLU A 64 -5.52 -17.33 -17.67
N GLU A 65 -4.27 -16.98 -18.01
CA GLU A 65 -4.05 -16.29 -19.29
C GLU A 65 -2.62 -16.48 -19.82
N THR A 66 -2.18 -17.74 -19.92
CA THR A 66 -1.27 -18.08 -21.02
C THR A 66 -2.16 -18.28 -22.25
N VAL A 67 -2.54 -17.15 -22.85
CA VAL A 67 -3.22 -17.05 -24.14
C VAL A 67 -2.42 -17.75 -25.24
N PHE A 68 -3.13 -18.61 -25.97
CA PHE A 68 -3.01 -19.00 -27.40
C PHE A 68 -1.64 -19.13 -28.06
#